data_AF-A2GV57-F1
#
_entry.id   AF-A2GV57-F1
#
_cell.length_a   1.000
_cell.length_b   1.000
_cell.length_c   1.000
_cell.angle_alpha   90.00
_cell.angle_beta   90.00
_cell.angle_gamma   90.00
#
_symmetry.space_group_name_H-M   'P 1'
#
loop_
_entity.id
_entity.type
_entity.pdbx_description
1 polymer ?
#
loop_
_entity_poly.entity_id
_entity_poly.type
_entity_poly.pdbx_seq_one_letter_code
_entity_poly.pdbx_strand_id
1 'polypeptide(L)'
;MSTTENTTTVIVHEAINEEYEYIQFNKQLRLICSVKDDMYQMQSILTACYAPDTKLPKDWFRNQSTQELLSEAQRDILFSENSEEQRVGKKPQSPKLYENREKLPNGLRGYYVHRLLVNAVAMWASPRYAWYIYRLLDEIHRQEREEMENKLEAKDKSIQKRIPRSVPKGKEKSYKYMIYTEELEKEEDRDMVMLHLVRRNNKSFYDLAKIYKSDRNWFYRENLPISMTPNEDVKQIVQDTLPQTHYDMKGCTILTFKEDLPLLKEKITEYFDNFKQAE
;
A
#
# COMPACT_ATOMS: atom_id res chain seq x y z
N MET A 1 -26.41 12.85 -12.64
CA MET A 1 -25.46 13.69 -13.41
C MET A 1 -25.07 14.85 -12.52
N SER A 2 -24.02 14.69 -11.70
CA SER A 2 -23.51 15.79 -10.88
C SER A 2 -22.46 16.50 -11.72
N THR A 3 -22.79 17.70 -12.20
CA THR A 3 -21.87 18.54 -12.97
C THR A 3 -20.82 19.07 -12.00
N THR A 4 -19.63 18.47 -12.03
CA THR A 4 -18.44 19.05 -11.39
C THR A 4 -18.07 20.29 -12.20
N GLU A 5 -18.51 21.46 -11.74
CA GLU A 5 -18.00 22.72 -12.26
C GLU A 5 -16.53 22.84 -11.85
N ASN A 6 -15.65 22.37 -12.72
CA ASN A 6 -14.24 22.73 -12.69
C ASN A 6 -14.14 24.23 -12.95
N THR A 7 -14.36 25.04 -11.91
CA THR A 7 -14.15 26.48 -11.98
C THR A 7 -12.64 26.69 -12.04
N THR A 8 -12.10 26.73 -13.25
CA THR A 8 -10.79 27.29 -13.51
C THR A 8 -10.85 28.76 -13.12
N THR A 9 -10.52 29.07 -11.86
CA THR A 9 -10.21 30.44 -11.44
C THR A 9 -8.97 30.83 -12.23
N VAL A 10 -9.18 31.51 -13.37
CA VAL A 10 -8.11 32.21 -14.06
C VAL A 10 -7.47 33.12 -13.02
N ILE A 11 -6.20 32.89 -12.70
CA ILE A 11 -5.46 33.73 -11.76
C ILE A 11 -5.26 35.06 -12.49
N VAL A 12 -6.08 36.04 -12.13
CA VAL A 12 -6.01 37.38 -12.70
C VAL A 12 -4.99 38.17 -11.89
N HIS A 13 -3.92 38.59 -12.56
CA HIS A 13 -2.92 39.51 -12.06
C HIS A 13 -3.19 40.90 -12.66
N GLU A 14 -3.26 41.93 -11.82
CA GLU A 14 -3.36 43.33 -12.25
C GLU A 14 -2.26 44.15 -11.59
N ALA A 15 -1.30 44.64 -12.38
CA ALA A 15 -0.16 45.39 -11.86
C ALA A 15 -0.59 46.70 -11.20
N ILE A 16 -0.06 46.98 -10.00
CA ILE A 16 -0.19 48.27 -9.31
C ILE A 16 1.02 49.14 -9.66
N ASN A 17 2.21 48.55 -9.62
CA ASN A 17 3.49 49.12 -10.05
C ASN A 17 4.49 47.99 -10.36
N GLU A 18 5.77 48.30 -10.54
CA GLU A 18 6.82 47.31 -10.86
C GLU A 18 7.06 46.27 -9.75
N GLU A 19 6.69 46.57 -8.49
CA GLU A 19 6.97 45.72 -7.32
C GLU A 19 5.72 45.04 -6.73
N TYR A 20 4.52 45.55 -7.03
CA TYR A 20 3.26 45.12 -6.41
C TYR A 20 2.15 44.94 -7.44
N GLU A 21 1.29 43.96 -7.19
CA GLU A 21 0.15 43.65 -8.03
C GLU A 21 -1.06 43.16 -7.22
N TYR A 22 -2.24 43.24 -7.82
CA TYR A 22 -3.43 42.55 -7.35
C TYR A 22 -3.46 41.13 -7.92
N ILE A 23 -3.60 40.13 -7.05
CA ILE A 23 -3.80 38.72 -7.41
C ILE A 23 -5.18 38.24 -6.94
N GLN A 24 -5.89 37.53 -7.82
CA GLN A 24 -7.02 36.70 -7.42
C GLN A 24 -6.53 35.40 -6.76
N PHE A 25 -6.35 35.42 -5.44
CA PHE A 25 -5.79 34.30 -4.68
C PHE A 25 -6.69 33.06 -4.70
N ASN A 26 -8.00 33.27 -4.60
CA ASN A 26 -9.03 32.24 -4.79
C ASN A 26 -10.37 32.91 -5.16
N LYS A 27 -11.47 32.15 -5.24
CA LYS A 27 -12.81 32.68 -5.58
C LYS A 27 -13.32 33.80 -4.64
N GLN A 28 -12.76 33.94 -3.44
CA GLN A 28 -13.23 34.86 -2.40
C GLN A 28 -12.26 36.02 -2.14
N LEU A 29 -10.96 35.81 -2.38
CA LEU A 29 -9.91 36.77 -2.02
C LEU A 29 -9.22 37.35 -3.24
N ARG A 30 -9.28 38.68 -3.35
CA ARG A 30 -8.47 39.49 -4.26
C ARG A 30 -7.53 40.36 -3.44
N LEU A 31 -6.24 40.13 -3.55
CA LEU A 31 -5.24 40.59 -2.58
C LEU A 31 -4.12 41.36 -3.26
N ILE A 32 -3.44 42.22 -2.51
CA ILE A 32 -2.19 42.84 -2.95
C ILE A 32 -1.05 41.91 -2.57
N CYS A 33 -0.20 41.57 -3.54
CA CYS A 33 1.04 40.84 -3.30
C CYS A 33 2.27 41.64 -3.77
N SER A 34 3.41 41.25 -3.25
CA SER A 34 4.73 41.72 -3.64
C SER A 34 5.31 40.73 -4.66
N VAL A 35 5.61 41.21 -5.88
CA VAL A 35 6.09 40.39 -7.01
C VAL A 35 7.45 39.77 -6.70
N LYS A 36 8.28 40.46 -5.91
CA LYS A 36 9.66 40.07 -5.63
C LYS A 36 9.80 38.87 -4.69
N ASP A 37 8.90 38.73 -3.72
CA ASP A 37 9.04 37.78 -2.62
C ASP A 37 7.74 37.02 -2.27
N ASP A 38 6.70 37.12 -3.12
CA ASP A 38 5.42 36.40 -2.97
C ASP A 38 4.76 36.59 -1.59
N MET A 39 4.92 37.79 -1.03
CA MET A 39 4.33 38.18 0.25
C MET A 39 3.02 38.95 0.02
N TYR A 40 2.01 38.67 0.84
CA TYR A 40 0.66 39.21 0.69
C TYR A 40 0.36 40.24 1.76
N GLN A 41 -0.21 41.38 1.36
CA GLN A 41 -0.54 42.46 2.28
C GLN A 41 -1.74 42.08 3.16
N MET A 42 -1.55 42.06 4.48
CA MET A 42 -2.62 41.72 5.43
C MET A 42 -3.82 42.65 5.33
N GLN A 43 -3.59 43.95 5.09
CA GLN A 43 -4.70 44.90 4.97
C GLN A 43 -5.63 44.53 3.81
N SER A 44 -5.07 44.14 2.65
CA SER A 44 -5.88 43.66 1.52
C SER A 44 -6.69 42.40 1.85
N ILE A 45 -6.16 41.51 2.70
CA ILE A 45 -6.88 40.31 3.19
C ILE A 45 -8.07 40.72 4.05
N LEU A 46 -7.86 41.64 5.01
CA LEU A 46 -8.91 42.13 5.89
C LEU A 46 -10.03 42.82 5.10
N THR A 47 -9.65 43.66 4.13
CA THR A 47 -10.59 44.33 3.23
C THR A 47 -11.40 43.33 2.40
N ALA A 48 -10.74 42.34 1.78
CA ALA A 48 -11.41 41.30 1.00
C ALA A 48 -12.35 40.42 1.86
N CYS A 49 -12.04 40.27 3.15
CA CYS A 49 -12.86 39.54 4.11
C CYS A 49 -14.02 40.36 4.71
N TYR A 50 -14.17 41.64 4.35
CA TYR A 50 -15.09 42.59 4.97
C TYR A 50 -14.93 42.62 6.50
N ALA A 51 -13.69 42.59 6.99
CA ALA A 51 -13.39 42.65 8.41
C ALA A 51 -13.78 44.02 8.98
N PRO A 52 -14.24 44.08 10.25
CA PRO A 52 -14.53 45.35 10.89
C PRO A 52 -13.24 46.16 11.08
N ASP A 53 -13.34 47.49 10.97
CA ASP A 53 -12.20 48.42 11.11
C ASP A 53 -11.49 48.35 12.48
N THR A 54 -12.14 47.73 13.47
CA THR A 54 -11.56 47.48 14.81
C THR A 54 -10.50 46.37 14.80
N LYS A 55 -10.48 45.49 13.80
CA LYS A 55 -9.45 44.45 13.66
C LYS A 55 -8.23 45.03 12.97
N LEU A 56 -7.15 45.20 13.72
CA LEU A 56 -5.88 45.67 13.17
C LEU A 56 -4.93 44.48 12.95
N PRO A 57 -4.09 44.50 11.88
CA PRO A 57 -3.15 43.40 11.61
C PRO A 57 -2.26 43.04 12.81
N LYS A 58 -1.85 44.04 13.61
CA LYS A 58 -1.05 43.84 14.83
C LYS A 58 -1.74 42.96 15.89
N ASP A 59 -3.07 42.93 15.92
CA ASP A 59 -3.84 42.16 16.90
C ASP A 59 -3.83 40.66 16.57
N TRP A 60 -3.66 40.31 15.29
CA TRP A 60 -3.45 38.91 14.88
C TRP A 60 -2.20 38.33 15.53
N PHE A 61 -1.07 39.05 15.44
CA PHE A 61 0.22 38.63 16.00
C PHE A 61 0.26 38.57 17.54
N ARG A 62 -0.69 39.19 18.22
CA ARG A 62 -0.81 39.17 19.70
C ARG A 62 -1.51 37.92 20.21
N ASN A 63 -2.24 37.20 19.36
CA ASN A 63 -2.96 36.00 19.78
C ASN A 63 -1.99 34.85 20.02
N GLN A 64 -2.17 34.14 21.14
CA GLN A 64 -1.34 33.00 21.51
C GLN A 64 -1.34 31.91 20.41
N SER A 65 -2.51 31.55 19.90
CA SER A 65 -2.64 30.55 18.82
C SER A 65 -1.92 30.96 17.53
N THR A 66 -1.80 32.26 17.26
CA THR A 66 -1.03 32.77 16.12
C THR A 66 0.47 32.65 16.36
N GLN A 67 0.94 32.87 17.59
CA GLN A 67 2.35 32.67 17.93
C GLN A 67 2.75 31.20 17.82
N GLU A 68 1.90 30.29 18.28
CA GLU A 68 2.10 28.84 18.11
C GLU A 68 2.15 28.46 16.63
N LEU A 69 1.19 28.94 15.81
CA LEU A 69 1.18 28.73 14.36
C LEU A 69 2.47 29.24 13.70
N LEU A 70 2.92 30.44 14.05
CA LEU A 70 4.15 31.03 13.49
C LEU A 70 5.39 30.24 13.89
N SER A 71 5.45 29.72 15.12
CA SER A 71 6.53 28.85 15.57
C SER A 71 6.60 27.55 14.77
N GLU A 72 5.45 26.90 14.53
CA GLU A 72 5.38 25.67 13.73
C GLU A 72 5.69 25.93 12.25
N ALA A 73 5.17 27.02 11.68
CA ALA A 73 5.48 27.40 10.31
C ALA A 73 6.97 27.71 10.13
N GLN A 74 7.60 28.37 11.11
CA GLN A 74 9.03 28.69 11.07
C GLN A 74 9.86 27.40 11.15
N ARG A 75 9.40 26.46 11.98
CA ARG A 75 10.01 25.13 12.12
C ARG A 75 9.95 24.36 10.81
N ASP A 76 8.79 24.25 10.19
CA ASP A 76 8.58 23.52 8.93
C ASP A 76 9.43 24.09 7.78
N ILE A 77 9.46 25.42 7.62
CA ILE A 77 10.30 26.09 6.63
C ILE A 77 11.79 25.76 6.86
N LEU A 78 12.26 25.87 8.11
CA LEU A 78 13.64 25.51 8.49
C LEU A 78 13.96 24.03 8.22
N PHE A 79 12.99 23.12 8.30
CA PHE A 79 13.20 21.71 7.97
C PHE A 79 13.17 21.45 6.46
N SER A 80 12.34 22.19 5.70
CA SER A 80 12.28 22.07 4.24
C SER A 80 13.56 22.55 3.54
N GLU A 81 14.13 23.68 3.98
CA GLU A 81 15.32 24.28 3.35
C GLU A 81 16.62 23.52 3.63
N ASN A 82 16.66 22.70 4.68
CA ASN A 82 17.82 21.88 5.02
C ASN A 82 18.01 20.66 4.09
N SER A 83 17.12 20.41 3.13
CA SER A 83 17.15 19.20 2.30
C SER A 83 17.83 19.36 0.92
N GLU A 84 17.92 20.55 0.31
CA GLU A 84 18.51 20.69 -1.04
C GLU A 84 19.42 21.93 -1.27
N GLU A 85 19.27 23.05 -0.55
CA GLU A 85 19.96 24.31 -0.90
C GLU A 85 21.35 24.54 -0.29
N GLN A 86 21.83 23.67 0.60
CA GLN A 86 23.20 23.79 1.16
C GLN A 86 24.34 23.48 0.18
N ARG A 87 24.06 23.15 -1.09
CA ARG A 87 25.10 22.83 -2.10
C ARG A 87 25.65 24.03 -2.88
N VAL A 88 25.07 25.23 -2.76
CA VAL A 88 25.57 26.42 -3.47
C VAL A 88 25.68 27.57 -2.48
N GLY A 89 26.90 28.04 -2.22
CA GLY A 89 27.29 28.94 -1.11
C GLY A 89 26.72 30.37 -1.11
N LYS A 90 25.45 30.58 -1.45
CA LYS A 90 24.69 31.79 -1.10
C LYS A 90 23.94 31.49 0.19
N LYS A 91 24.15 32.26 1.25
CA LYS A 91 23.27 32.22 2.44
C LYS A 91 21.83 32.44 1.97
N PRO A 92 20.92 31.47 2.06
CA PRO A 92 19.51 31.75 1.84
C PRO A 92 19.11 32.71 2.96
N GLN A 93 18.54 33.84 2.58
CA GLN A 93 17.89 34.70 3.57
C GLN A 93 16.72 33.89 4.08
N SER A 94 16.80 33.39 5.32
CA SER A 94 15.76 32.58 5.95
C SER A 94 14.37 33.13 5.62
N PRO A 95 13.43 32.34 5.06
CA PRO A 95 12.18 32.86 4.55
C PRO A 95 11.44 33.57 5.67
N LYS A 96 11.17 34.85 5.44
CA LYS A 96 10.42 35.65 6.41
C LYS A 96 8.95 35.25 6.31
N LEU A 97 8.39 34.75 7.40
CA LEU A 97 6.95 34.47 7.49
C LEU A 97 6.08 35.73 7.40
N TYR A 98 6.59 36.85 7.90
CA TYR A 98 5.92 38.14 7.84
C TYR A 98 6.92 39.29 7.93
N GLU A 99 6.50 40.47 7.47
CA GLU A 99 7.29 41.70 7.54
C GLU A 99 6.37 42.93 7.64
N ASN A 100 6.70 43.89 8.49
CA ASN A 100 6.02 45.19 8.51
C ASN A 100 6.77 46.21 7.67
N ARG A 101 6.16 46.66 6.57
CA ARG A 101 6.73 47.60 5.61
C ARG A 101 6.17 49.00 5.80
N GLU A 102 6.69 49.74 6.77
CA GLU A 102 6.17 51.08 7.12
C GLU A 102 6.62 52.19 6.15
N LYS A 103 7.75 51.99 5.46
CA LYS A 103 8.37 52.98 4.55
C LYS A 103 7.71 53.06 3.16
N LEU A 104 6.72 52.23 2.88
CA LEU A 104 6.02 52.21 1.60
C LEU A 104 4.97 53.35 1.48
N PRO A 105 4.54 53.69 0.26
CA PRO A 105 3.44 54.62 0.03
C PRO A 105 2.16 54.21 0.76
N ASN A 106 1.30 55.21 1.04
CA ASN A 106 0.01 54.96 1.65
C ASN A 106 -0.84 54.05 0.75
N GLY A 107 -1.49 53.04 1.34
CA GLY A 107 -2.19 51.97 0.62
C GLY A 107 -1.35 50.71 0.39
N LEU A 108 -0.01 50.82 0.30
CA LEU A 108 0.90 49.66 0.17
C LEU A 108 1.64 49.32 1.48
N ARG A 109 1.82 50.29 2.38
CA ARG A 109 2.46 50.04 3.68
C ARG A 109 1.65 49.12 4.60
N GLY A 110 2.35 48.49 5.54
CA GLY A 110 1.76 47.66 6.59
C GLY A 110 2.35 46.25 6.63
N TYR A 111 1.64 45.34 7.28
CA TYR A 111 2.09 43.96 7.43
C TYR A 111 1.88 43.15 6.16
N TYR A 112 2.91 42.41 5.78
CA TYR A 112 2.91 41.41 4.73
C TYR A 112 3.15 40.04 5.34
N VAL A 113 2.48 39.02 4.83
CA VAL A 113 2.56 37.63 5.31
C VAL A 113 2.84 36.67 4.15
N HIS A 114 3.50 35.57 4.47
CA HIS A 114 3.78 34.49 3.54
C HIS A 114 2.49 33.87 3.00
N ARG A 115 2.53 33.39 1.75
CA ARG A 115 1.40 32.79 1.02
C ARG A 115 0.60 31.77 1.85
N LEU A 116 1.28 30.91 2.61
CA LEU A 116 0.65 29.87 3.43
C LEU A 116 -0.15 30.43 4.63
N LEU A 117 0.17 31.66 5.08
CA LEU A 117 -0.53 32.31 6.20
C LEU A 117 -1.76 33.10 5.74
N VAL A 118 -1.94 33.33 4.44
CA VAL A 118 -3.07 34.11 3.89
C VAL A 118 -4.41 33.57 4.38
N ASN A 119 -4.62 32.25 4.30
CA ASN A 119 -5.84 31.62 4.77
C ASN A 119 -6.00 31.75 6.29
N ALA A 120 -4.93 31.62 7.07
CA ALA A 120 -4.99 31.76 8.52
C ALA A 120 -5.40 33.19 8.94
N VAL A 121 -4.83 34.20 8.29
CA VAL A 121 -5.21 35.60 8.50
C VAL A 121 -6.66 35.85 8.08
N ALA A 122 -7.09 35.33 6.94
CA ALA A 122 -8.45 35.48 6.45
C ALA A 122 -9.50 34.81 7.36
N MET A 123 -9.20 33.62 7.90
CA MET A 123 -10.04 32.93 8.87
C MET A 123 -10.18 33.71 10.18
N TRP A 124 -9.07 34.27 10.68
CA TRP A 124 -9.10 35.16 11.83
C TRP A 124 -9.90 36.44 11.54
N ALA A 125 -9.73 37.02 10.35
CA ALA A 125 -10.43 38.23 9.94
C ALA A 125 -11.94 38.01 9.86
N SER A 126 -12.40 36.89 9.28
CA SER A 126 -13.81 36.59 9.06
C SER A 126 -14.17 35.13 9.34
N PRO A 127 -15.05 34.86 10.32
CA PRO A 127 -15.60 33.51 10.56
C PRO A 127 -16.35 32.94 9.34
N ARG A 128 -16.91 33.81 8.48
CA ARG A 128 -17.57 33.39 7.23
C ARG A 128 -16.55 32.77 6.26
N TYR A 129 -15.36 33.35 6.17
CA TYR A 129 -14.28 32.80 5.37
C TYR A 129 -13.77 31.48 5.97
N ALA A 130 -13.66 31.38 7.30
CA ALA A 130 -13.32 30.12 7.96
C ALA A 130 -14.29 28.99 7.61
N TRP A 131 -15.60 29.25 7.63
CA TRP A 131 -16.60 28.27 7.19
C TRP A 131 -16.44 27.85 5.73
N TYR A 132 -16.13 28.80 4.83
CA TYR A 132 -15.83 28.49 3.44
C TYR A 132 -14.63 27.54 3.30
N ILE A 133 -13.54 27.79 4.04
CA ILE A 133 -12.36 26.91 4.04
C ILE A 133 -12.69 25.53 4.59
N TYR A 134 -13.47 25.41 5.67
CA TYR A 134 -13.87 24.11 6.20
C TYR A 134 -14.68 23.29 5.20
N ARG A 135 -15.60 23.93 4.46
CA ARG A 135 -16.36 23.27 3.40
C ARG A 135 -15.46 22.81 2.25
N LEU A 136 -14.49 23.65 1.85
CA LEU A 136 -13.54 23.31 0.81
C LEU A 136 -12.68 22.09 1.20
N LEU A 137 -12.22 22.05 2.46
CA LEU A 137 -11.46 20.92 2.97
C LEU A 137 -12.31 19.63 3.06
N ASP A 138 -13.57 19.72 3.50
CA ASP A 138 -14.49 18.57 3.51
C ASP A 138 -14.71 18.00 2.10
N GLU A 139 -14.87 18.86 1.10
CA GLU A 139 -15.06 18.47 -0.29
C GLU A 139 -13.82 17.76 -0.86
N ILE A 140 -12.62 18.28 -0.59
CA ILE A 140 -11.36 17.63 -0.99
C ILE A 140 -11.24 16.25 -0.34
N HIS A 141 -11.43 16.14 0.97
CA HIS A 141 -11.33 14.85 1.66
C HIS A 141 -12.42 13.86 1.20
N ARG A 142 -13.58 14.35 0.79
CA ARG A 142 -14.63 13.50 0.21
C ARG A 142 -14.19 12.93 -1.13
N GLN A 143 -13.64 13.76 -2.02
CA GLN A 143 -13.11 13.32 -3.31
C GLN A 143 -11.98 12.31 -3.13
N GLU A 144 -11.06 12.54 -2.19
CA GLU A 144 -9.98 11.58 -1.89
C GLU A 144 -10.52 10.22 -1.42
N ARG A 145 -11.57 10.19 -0.59
CA ARG A 145 -12.22 8.94 -0.17
C ARG A 145 -12.86 8.22 -1.35
N GLU A 146 -13.61 8.93 -2.19
CA GLU A 146 -14.23 8.36 -3.38
C GLU A 146 -13.18 7.79 -4.36
N GLU A 147 -12.05 8.47 -4.55
CA GLU A 147 -10.94 7.96 -5.37
C GLU A 147 -10.32 6.69 -4.78
N MET A 148 -10.15 6.62 -3.45
CA MET A 148 -9.63 5.43 -2.79
C MET A 148 -10.58 4.24 -2.91
N GLU A 149 -11.87 4.46 -2.72
CA GLU A 149 -12.91 3.43 -2.90
C GLU A 149 -12.94 2.91 -4.33
N ASN A 150 -12.92 3.81 -5.32
CA ASN A 150 -12.86 3.44 -6.73
C ASN A 150 -11.60 2.61 -7.07
N LYS A 151 -10.43 2.97 -6.51
CA LYS A 151 -9.19 2.20 -6.68
C LYS A 151 -9.30 0.81 -6.05
N LEU A 152 -9.98 0.69 -4.91
CA LEU A 152 -10.19 -0.59 -4.22
C LEU A 152 -11.15 -1.49 -5.02
N GLU A 153 -12.27 -0.96 -5.48
CA GLU A 153 -13.20 -1.70 -6.35
C GLU A 153 -12.55 -2.17 -7.64
N ALA A 154 -11.72 -1.33 -8.26
CA ALA A 154 -10.98 -1.69 -9.48
C ALA A 154 -9.99 -2.84 -9.21
N LYS A 155 -9.29 -2.80 -8.07
CA LYS A 155 -8.41 -3.89 -7.62
C LYS A 155 -9.21 -5.17 -7.38
N ASP A 156 -10.34 -5.13 -6.70
CA ASP A 156 -11.18 -6.31 -6.44
C ASP A 156 -11.69 -6.93 -7.74
N LYS A 157 -12.19 -6.12 -8.68
CA LYS A 157 -12.60 -6.57 -10.02
C LYS A 157 -11.42 -7.20 -10.78
N SER A 158 -10.21 -6.65 -10.64
CA SER A 158 -9.01 -7.22 -11.26
C SER A 158 -8.58 -8.55 -10.62
N ILE A 159 -8.71 -8.68 -9.29
CA ILE A 159 -8.44 -9.91 -8.55
C ILE A 159 -9.43 -10.98 -9.02
N GLN A 160 -10.73 -10.68 -9.06
CA GLN A 160 -11.77 -11.59 -9.56
C GLN A 160 -11.51 -12.06 -11.00
N LYS A 161 -11.11 -11.16 -11.91
CA LYS A 161 -10.75 -11.52 -13.29
C LYS A 161 -9.45 -12.33 -13.39
N ARG A 162 -8.52 -12.16 -12.45
CA ARG A 162 -7.27 -12.95 -12.32
C ARG A 162 -7.47 -14.29 -11.62
N ILE A 163 -8.72 -14.68 -11.38
CA ILE A 163 -9.11 -16.05 -11.06
C ILE A 163 -9.44 -16.89 -12.35
N PRO A 164 -8.55 -17.07 -13.36
CA PRO A 164 -8.73 -18.18 -14.32
C PRO A 164 -8.30 -19.55 -13.78
N ARG A 165 -7.86 -19.66 -12.51
CA ARG A 165 -7.30 -20.90 -11.93
C ARG A 165 -7.97 -21.40 -10.66
N SER A 166 -9.13 -20.86 -10.29
CA SER A 166 -9.86 -21.43 -9.15
C SER A 166 -10.24 -22.86 -9.46
N VAL A 167 -9.85 -23.75 -8.55
CA VAL A 167 -10.29 -25.14 -8.56
C VAL A 167 -11.81 -25.12 -8.64
N PRO A 168 -12.44 -25.77 -9.63
CA PRO A 168 -13.89 -25.80 -9.72
C PRO A 168 -14.49 -26.26 -8.40
N LYS A 169 -15.53 -25.55 -7.94
CA LYS A 169 -16.17 -25.81 -6.65
C LYS A 169 -16.54 -27.30 -6.52
N GLY A 170 -16.08 -27.96 -5.46
CA GLY A 170 -16.26 -29.40 -5.24
C GLY A 170 -15.20 -30.29 -5.90
N LYS A 171 -14.16 -29.73 -6.53
CA LYS A 171 -13.01 -30.47 -7.07
C LYS A 171 -11.73 -30.33 -6.25
N GLU A 172 -11.77 -29.60 -5.15
CA GLU A 172 -10.62 -29.24 -4.31
C GLU A 172 -9.84 -30.47 -3.84
N LYS A 173 -10.56 -31.52 -3.41
CA LYS A 173 -10.01 -32.76 -2.82
C LYS A 173 -10.24 -34.00 -3.71
N SER A 174 -10.05 -33.86 -5.03
CA SER A 174 -10.39 -34.90 -6.03
C SER A 174 -9.31 -35.96 -6.29
N TYR A 175 -8.23 -36.00 -5.52
CA TYR A 175 -7.11 -36.91 -5.76
C TYR A 175 -6.89 -37.90 -4.61
N LYS A 176 -6.32 -39.05 -4.97
CA LYS A 176 -5.85 -40.12 -4.09
C LYS A 176 -4.38 -40.35 -4.34
N TYR A 177 -3.68 -40.76 -3.30
CA TYR A 177 -2.27 -41.11 -3.35
C TYR A 177 -2.05 -42.49 -2.78
N MET A 178 -1.28 -43.29 -3.48
CA MET A 178 -0.97 -44.66 -3.12
C MET A 178 0.51 -44.92 -3.39
N ILE A 179 1.16 -45.62 -2.47
CA ILE A 179 2.47 -46.19 -2.65
C ILE A 179 2.33 -47.70 -2.51
N TYR A 180 2.73 -48.43 -3.54
CA TYR A 180 2.73 -49.89 -3.50
C TYR A 180 4.14 -50.45 -3.68
N THR A 181 4.37 -51.61 -3.07
CA THR A 181 5.66 -52.30 -3.10
C THR A 181 5.70 -53.34 -4.22
N GLU A 182 6.86 -53.48 -4.83
CA GLU A 182 7.21 -54.54 -5.76
C GLU A 182 8.53 -55.18 -5.30
N GLU A 183 8.52 -56.50 -5.12
CA GLU A 183 9.70 -57.27 -4.76
C GLU A 183 10.56 -57.52 -6.01
N LEU A 184 11.87 -57.49 -5.84
CA LEU A 184 12.80 -57.77 -6.93
C LEU A 184 13.03 -59.27 -7.08
N GLU A 185 13.03 -59.76 -8.31
CA GLU A 185 13.17 -61.19 -8.64
C GLU A 185 14.63 -61.70 -8.54
N LYS A 186 15.61 -60.80 -8.47
CA LYS A 186 17.04 -61.15 -8.43
C LYS A 186 17.47 -61.48 -7.00
N GLU A 187 18.18 -62.60 -6.84
CA GLU A 187 18.67 -63.06 -5.52
C GLU A 187 19.61 -62.05 -4.83
N GLU A 188 20.34 -61.24 -5.59
CA GLU A 188 21.29 -60.23 -5.09
C GLU A 188 20.59 -59.02 -4.43
N ASP A 189 19.31 -58.77 -4.73
CA ASP A 189 18.56 -57.60 -4.26
C ASP A 189 17.41 -58.00 -3.31
N ARG A 190 17.49 -59.17 -2.67
CA ARG A 190 16.41 -59.75 -1.85
C ARG A 190 15.98 -58.84 -0.69
N ASP A 191 16.89 -58.00 -0.21
CA ASP A 191 16.68 -57.10 0.92
C ASP A 191 16.19 -55.70 0.49
N MET A 192 16.12 -55.45 -0.82
CA MET A 192 15.58 -54.22 -1.39
C MET A 192 14.13 -54.40 -1.84
N VAL A 193 13.45 -53.26 -1.97
CA VAL A 193 12.06 -53.17 -2.39
C VAL A 193 11.85 -51.93 -3.22
N MET A 194 11.04 -52.05 -4.28
CA MET A 194 10.66 -50.93 -5.12
C MET A 194 9.32 -50.35 -4.69
N LEU A 195 9.30 -49.04 -4.42
CA LEU A 195 8.13 -48.26 -4.08
C LEU A 195 7.65 -47.49 -5.30
N HIS A 196 6.40 -47.70 -5.70
CA HIS A 196 5.76 -46.99 -6.79
C HIS A 196 4.86 -45.88 -6.27
N LEU A 197 5.22 -44.62 -6.55
CA LEU A 197 4.52 -43.41 -6.08
C LEU A 197 3.42 -43.02 -7.06
N VAL A 198 2.16 -43.17 -6.67
CA VAL A 198 1.03 -42.99 -7.58
C VAL A 198 0.00 -41.99 -7.04
N ARG A 199 -0.13 -40.86 -7.74
CA ARG A 199 -1.21 -39.88 -7.55
C ARG A 199 -2.23 -40.00 -8.68
N ARG A 200 -3.50 -40.22 -8.36
CA ARG A 200 -4.59 -40.35 -9.35
C ARG A 200 -5.84 -39.58 -8.94
N ASN A 201 -6.64 -39.19 -9.92
CA ASN A 201 -7.96 -38.62 -9.67
C ASN A 201 -8.90 -39.72 -9.13
N ASN A 202 -9.85 -39.33 -8.29
CA ASN A 202 -10.87 -40.23 -7.74
C ASN A 202 -11.58 -41.06 -8.83
N LYS A 203 -11.85 -40.45 -10.00
CA LYS A 203 -12.53 -41.11 -11.12
C LYS A 203 -11.68 -42.16 -11.84
N SER A 204 -10.34 -42.02 -11.83
CA SER A 204 -9.43 -42.91 -12.55
C SER A 204 -8.72 -43.91 -11.64
N PHE A 205 -9.11 -43.99 -10.37
CA PHE A 205 -8.46 -44.87 -9.40
C PHE A 205 -8.84 -46.35 -9.57
N TYR A 206 -9.87 -46.66 -10.37
CA TYR A 206 -10.33 -48.03 -10.60
C TYR A 206 -9.23 -48.93 -11.18
N ASP A 207 -8.32 -48.39 -11.98
CA ASP A 207 -7.17 -49.12 -12.55
C ASP A 207 -6.26 -49.73 -11.47
N LEU A 208 -6.22 -49.10 -10.29
CA LEU A 208 -5.39 -49.51 -9.16
C LEU A 208 -6.17 -50.35 -8.12
N ALA A 209 -7.46 -50.61 -8.34
CA ALA A 209 -8.31 -51.28 -7.36
C ALA A 209 -7.82 -52.69 -7.01
N LYS A 210 -7.18 -53.40 -7.96
CA LYS A 210 -6.58 -54.71 -7.72
C LYS A 210 -5.40 -54.63 -6.75
N ILE A 211 -4.51 -53.66 -6.96
CA ILE A 211 -3.33 -53.44 -6.11
C ILE A 211 -3.76 -52.92 -4.74
N TYR A 212 -4.71 -51.99 -4.70
CA TYR A 212 -5.26 -51.44 -3.47
C TYR A 212 -5.80 -52.51 -2.51
N LYS A 213 -6.40 -53.58 -3.04
CA LYS A 213 -6.94 -54.73 -2.28
C LYS A 213 -5.91 -55.82 -1.98
N SER A 214 -4.67 -55.67 -2.44
CA SER A 214 -3.60 -56.65 -2.25
C SER A 214 -2.64 -56.21 -1.16
N ASP A 215 -1.82 -57.16 -0.67
CA ASP A 215 -0.79 -56.90 0.33
C ASP A 215 0.35 -55.99 -0.18
N ARG A 216 0.38 -55.72 -1.49
CA ARG A 216 1.33 -54.77 -2.10
C ARG A 216 1.01 -53.31 -1.77
N ASN A 217 -0.21 -53.02 -1.29
CA ASN A 217 -0.57 -51.66 -0.90
C ASN A 217 0.11 -51.27 0.41
N TRP A 218 1.20 -50.50 0.31
CA TRP A 218 2.04 -50.15 1.44
C TRP A 218 1.58 -48.87 2.16
N PHE A 219 1.13 -47.87 1.39
CA PHE A 219 0.61 -46.60 1.91
C PHE A 219 -0.53 -46.07 1.03
N TYR A 220 -1.57 -45.51 1.65
CA TYR A 220 -2.71 -44.94 0.94
C TYR A 220 -3.29 -43.73 1.68
N ARG A 221 -3.57 -42.66 0.93
CA ARG A 221 -4.29 -41.46 1.39
C ARG A 221 -5.32 -41.00 0.36
N GLU A 222 -6.43 -40.50 0.86
CA GLU A 222 -7.52 -39.94 0.08
C GLU A 222 -7.76 -38.46 0.40
N ASN A 223 -8.60 -37.82 -0.42
CA ASN A 223 -8.97 -36.41 -0.28
C ASN A 223 -7.78 -35.44 -0.40
N LEU A 224 -6.82 -35.76 -1.28
CA LEU A 224 -5.68 -34.89 -1.52
C LEU A 224 -6.09 -33.63 -2.27
N PRO A 225 -5.57 -32.45 -1.88
CA PRO A 225 -5.72 -31.22 -2.63
C PRO A 225 -5.19 -31.33 -4.06
N ILE A 226 -5.87 -30.67 -5.01
CA ILE A 226 -5.41 -30.60 -6.41
C ILE A 226 -4.06 -29.89 -6.57
N SER A 227 -3.74 -28.97 -5.67
CA SER A 227 -2.49 -28.22 -5.64
C SER A 227 -1.30 -29.00 -5.09
N MET A 228 -1.53 -30.11 -4.39
CA MET A 228 -0.47 -30.88 -3.75
C MET A 228 0.39 -31.64 -4.77
N THR A 229 1.70 -31.71 -4.52
CA THR A 229 2.71 -32.45 -5.31
C THR A 229 3.31 -33.60 -4.49
N PRO A 230 2.49 -34.60 -4.08
CA PRO A 230 2.88 -35.61 -3.08
C PRO A 230 4.10 -36.46 -3.49
N ASN A 231 4.30 -36.70 -4.79
CA ASN A 231 5.45 -37.48 -5.24
C ASN A 231 6.78 -36.77 -4.97
N GLU A 232 6.85 -35.45 -5.18
CA GLU A 232 8.08 -34.67 -4.94
C GLU A 232 8.33 -34.53 -3.44
N ASP A 233 7.27 -34.27 -2.66
CA ASP A 233 7.39 -34.15 -1.21
C ASP A 233 7.81 -35.48 -0.56
N VAL A 234 7.28 -36.62 -1.02
CA VAL A 234 7.70 -37.94 -0.55
C VAL A 234 9.14 -38.26 -0.93
N LYS A 235 9.61 -37.87 -2.12
CA LYS A 235 11.03 -38.01 -2.47
C LYS A 235 11.90 -37.19 -1.53
N GLN A 236 11.50 -35.96 -1.21
CA GLN A 236 12.25 -35.12 -0.27
C GLN A 236 12.31 -35.76 1.12
N ILE A 237 11.19 -36.31 1.62
CA ILE A 237 11.17 -37.03 2.91
C ILE A 237 12.17 -38.19 2.90
N VAL A 238 12.24 -38.96 1.82
CA VAL A 238 13.20 -40.07 1.71
C VAL A 238 14.65 -39.55 1.70
N GLN A 239 14.94 -38.46 0.97
CA GLN A 239 16.27 -37.85 0.94
C GLN A 239 16.71 -37.30 2.32
N ASP A 240 15.77 -36.73 3.07
CA ASP A 240 16.04 -36.13 4.39
C ASP A 240 16.16 -37.19 5.50
N THR A 241 15.51 -38.34 5.32
CA THR A 241 15.43 -39.39 6.36
C THR A 241 16.51 -40.46 6.20
N LEU A 242 16.83 -40.86 4.96
CA LEU A 242 17.72 -41.98 4.69
C LEU A 242 19.11 -41.54 4.20
N PRO A 243 20.17 -42.32 4.49
CA PRO A 243 21.48 -42.09 3.88
C PRO A 243 21.43 -42.21 2.35
N GLN A 244 22.28 -41.46 1.64
CA GLN A 244 22.33 -41.47 0.17
C GLN A 244 22.62 -42.86 -0.46
N THR A 245 23.23 -43.77 0.30
CA THR A 245 23.50 -45.15 -0.15
C THR A 245 22.31 -46.09 0.00
N HIS A 246 21.22 -45.65 0.66
CA HIS A 246 20.04 -46.46 1.00
C HIS A 246 18.87 -46.29 0.03
N TYR A 247 19.02 -45.45 -1.00
CA TYR A 247 17.96 -45.25 -1.98
C TYR A 247 18.47 -44.96 -3.39
N ASP A 248 17.69 -45.36 -4.40
CA ASP A 248 17.80 -44.91 -5.79
C ASP A 248 16.43 -44.42 -6.25
N MET A 249 16.38 -43.23 -6.87
CA MET A 249 15.12 -42.60 -7.29
C MET A 249 15.09 -42.41 -8.80
N LYS A 250 14.06 -42.98 -9.44
CA LYS A 250 13.83 -42.84 -10.88
C LYS A 250 12.38 -42.50 -11.15
N GLY A 251 12.11 -41.29 -11.62
CA GLY A 251 10.75 -40.86 -11.98
C GLY A 251 9.77 -40.96 -10.81
N CYS A 252 8.85 -41.92 -10.87
CA CYS A 252 7.85 -42.20 -9.83
C CYS A 252 8.17 -43.45 -9.00
N THR A 253 9.38 -43.98 -9.08
CA THR A 253 9.81 -45.17 -8.34
C THR A 253 10.99 -44.85 -7.41
N ILE A 254 10.96 -45.42 -6.21
CA ILE A 254 12.05 -45.35 -5.23
C ILE A 254 12.45 -46.79 -4.90
N LEU A 255 13.73 -47.12 -5.08
CA LEU A 255 14.31 -48.37 -4.60
C LEU A 255 14.93 -48.11 -3.24
N THR A 256 14.65 -48.94 -2.23
CA THR A 256 15.20 -48.79 -0.87
C THR A 256 15.26 -50.13 -0.14
N PHE A 257 15.91 -50.18 1.02
CA PHE A 257 16.00 -51.38 1.86
C PHE A 257 14.69 -51.66 2.61
N LYS A 258 14.36 -52.93 2.79
CA LYS A 258 13.17 -53.37 3.55
C LYS A 258 13.21 -52.91 5.01
N GLU A 259 14.40 -52.79 5.58
CA GLU A 259 14.64 -52.33 6.95
C GLU A 259 14.21 -50.88 7.18
N ASP A 260 14.29 -50.03 6.15
CA ASP A 260 13.98 -48.60 6.22
C ASP A 260 12.47 -48.31 6.06
N LEU A 261 11.68 -49.30 5.62
CA LEU A 261 10.24 -49.14 5.39
C LEU A 261 9.45 -48.67 6.62
N PRO A 262 9.63 -49.22 7.84
CA PRO A 262 8.86 -48.77 9.00
C PRO A 262 9.07 -47.28 9.29
N LEU A 263 10.33 -46.82 9.23
CA LEU A 263 10.69 -45.42 9.46
C LEU A 263 10.12 -44.50 8.38
N LEU A 264 10.25 -44.88 7.10
CA LEU A 264 9.67 -44.11 6.00
C LEU A 264 8.15 -44.02 6.11
N LYS A 265 7.48 -45.11 6.49
CA LYS A 265 6.02 -45.13 6.64
C LYS A 265 5.57 -44.17 7.73
N GLU A 266 6.29 -44.10 8.85
CA GLU A 266 6.03 -43.14 9.93
C GLU A 266 6.15 -41.70 9.43
N LYS A 267 7.30 -41.33 8.82
CA LYS A 267 7.56 -39.97 8.34
C LYS A 267 6.58 -39.50 7.27
N ILE A 268 6.25 -40.37 6.32
CA ILE A 268 5.25 -40.08 5.29
C ILE A 268 3.86 -39.89 5.92
N THR A 269 3.51 -40.71 6.91
CA THR A 269 2.24 -40.58 7.63
C THR A 269 2.14 -39.24 8.36
N GLU A 270 3.19 -38.84 9.09
CA GLU A 270 3.28 -37.54 9.77
C GLU A 270 3.10 -36.37 8.80
N TYR A 271 3.78 -36.40 7.64
CA TYR A 271 3.64 -35.36 6.61
C TYR A 271 2.18 -35.20 6.17
N PHE A 272 1.50 -36.30 5.82
CA PHE A 272 0.11 -36.23 5.34
C PHE A 272 -0.91 -35.86 6.42
N ASP A 273 -0.65 -36.19 7.68
CA ASP A 273 -1.53 -35.82 8.80
C ASP A 273 -1.36 -34.34 9.18
N ASN A 274 -0.13 -33.82 9.19
CA ASN A 274 0.16 -32.42 9.51
C ASN A 274 -0.24 -31.45 8.38
N PHE A 275 -0.29 -31.92 7.13
CA PHE A 275 -0.72 -31.09 6.00
C PHE A 275 -2.17 -30.57 6.14
N LYS A 276 -3.00 -31.18 6.99
CA LYS A 276 -4.41 -30.77 7.18
C LYS A 276 -4.62 -29.53 8.07
N GLN A 277 -3.57 -28.96 8.69
CA GLN A 277 -3.73 -27.89 9.68
C GLN A 277 -3.64 -26.44 9.14
N ALA A 278 -3.52 -26.24 7.83
CA ALA A 278 -3.43 -24.91 7.23
C ALA A 278 -4.73 -24.49 6.49
N GLU A 279 -5.89 -24.77 7.07
CA GLU A 279 -7.19 -24.17 6.68
C GLU A 279 -7.54 -23.01 7.63
#